data_AF-A0A416SQM7-F1
#
_entry.id   AF-A0A416SQM7-F1
#
_cell.length_a   1.000
_cell.length_b   1.000
_cell.length_c   1.000
_cell.angle_alpha   90.00
_cell.angle_beta   90.00
_cell.angle_gamma   90.00
#
_symmetry.space_group_name_H-M   'P 1'
#
loop_
_entity.id
_entity.type
_entity.pdbx_description
1 polymer ?
#
loop_
_entity_poly.entity_id
_entity_poly.type
_entity_poly.pdbx_seq_one_letter_code
_entity_poly.pdbx_strand_id
1 'polypeptide(L)'
;MKHEKVEFTKINIYAVLYNLGRKEYFDNLVSMLNSKKYQNRNSVVNSLNDIANEDNKDMIINLLLEHKKKETAMSVIYTINDVIKEIEEMDDDDEESDE
;
A
#
# COMPACT_ATOMS: atom_id res chain seq x y z
N MET A 1 -5.06 8.66 20.68
CA MET A 1 -4.66 9.89 19.96
C MET A 1 -3.15 10.06 19.74
N LYS A 2 -2.29 10.29 20.76
CA LYS A 2 -0.85 10.58 20.49
C LYS A 2 -0.12 9.44 19.75
N HIS A 3 -0.33 8.18 20.16
CA HIS A 3 0.30 7.02 19.51
C HIS A 3 -0.19 6.77 18.07
N GLU A 4 -1.46 7.03 17.77
CA GLU A 4 -2.01 6.86 16.40
C GLU A 4 -1.41 7.85 15.42
N LYS A 5 -1.30 9.12 15.84
CA LYS A 5 -0.63 10.15 15.02
C LYS A 5 0.83 9.77 14.74
N VAL A 6 1.52 9.15 15.70
CA VAL A 6 2.90 8.69 15.53
C VAL A 6 3.01 7.55 14.53
N GLU A 7 2.08 6.58 14.54
CA GLU A 7 2.10 5.47 13.58
C GLU A 7 1.77 5.93 12.16
N PHE A 8 0.76 6.78 11.98
CA PHE A 8 0.44 7.39 10.69
C PHE A 8 1.64 8.18 10.13
N THR A 9 2.29 9.01 10.95
CA THR A 9 3.49 9.73 10.51
C THR A 9 4.62 8.79 10.09
N LYS A 10 4.82 7.68 10.80
CA LYS A 10 5.85 6.68 10.41
C LYS A 10 5.55 6.03 9.06
N ILE A 11 4.29 5.66 8.81
CA ILE A 11 3.86 5.08 7.54
C ILE A 11 4.23 6.02 6.37
N ASN A 12 3.86 7.29 6.48
CA ASN A 12 4.18 8.27 5.43
C ASN A 12 5.69 8.49 5.26
N ILE A 13 6.45 8.52 6.36
CA ILE A 13 7.92 8.64 6.29
C ILE A 13 8.53 7.44 5.55
N TYR A 14 8.09 6.22 5.85
CA TYR A 14 8.62 5.03 5.17
C TYR A 14 8.30 5.02 3.68
N ALA A 15 7.06 5.38 3.30
CA ALA A 15 6.66 5.50 1.90
C ALA A 15 7.52 6.53 1.13
N VAL A 16 7.70 7.73 1.69
CA VAL A 16 8.54 8.78 1.10
C VAL A 16 9.99 8.35 0.98
N LEU A 17 10.57 7.73 2.01
CA LEU A 17 11.96 7.28 1.99
C LEU A 17 12.19 6.17 0.94
N TYR A 18 11.23 5.26 0.79
CA TYR A 18 11.26 4.25 -0.27
C TYR A 18 11.25 4.90 -1.66
N ASN A 19 10.33 5.86 -1.92
CA ASN A 19 10.28 6.59 -3.19
C ASN A 19 11.56 7.40 -3.47
N LEU A 20 12.29 7.81 -2.44
CA LEU A 20 13.61 8.45 -2.56
C LEU A 20 14.76 7.44 -2.79
N GLY A 21 14.45 6.17 -3.08
CA GLY A 21 15.41 5.13 -3.42
C GLY A 21 15.97 4.35 -2.23
N ARG A 22 15.51 4.61 -1.00
CA ARG A 22 15.93 3.86 0.20
C ARG A 22 15.07 2.60 0.36
N LYS A 23 15.43 1.58 -0.41
CA LYS A 23 14.62 0.36 -0.58
C LYS A 23 14.34 -0.38 0.73
N GLU A 24 15.20 -0.25 1.75
CA GLU A 24 15.01 -0.87 3.07
C GLU A 24 13.73 -0.44 3.78
N TYR A 25 13.22 0.76 3.48
CA TYR A 25 11.99 1.27 4.10
C TYR A 25 10.72 0.62 3.56
N PHE A 26 10.80 -0.14 2.46
CA PHE A 26 9.68 -0.96 1.99
C PHE A 26 9.30 -2.02 3.04
N ASP A 27 10.28 -2.75 3.56
CA ASP A 27 10.04 -3.77 4.60
C ASP A 27 9.50 -3.14 5.88
N ASN A 28 9.98 -1.94 6.24
CA ASN A 28 9.44 -1.18 7.35
C ASN A 28 7.96 -0.82 7.12
N LEU A 29 7.60 -0.34 5.93
CA LEU A 29 6.22 -0.04 5.56
C LEU A 29 5.33 -1.29 5.61
N VAL A 30 5.76 -2.38 4.97
CA VAL A 30 5.05 -3.67 4.94
C VAL A 30 4.84 -4.22 6.35
N SER A 31 5.84 -4.11 7.23
CA SER A 31 5.72 -4.61 8.61
C SER A 31 4.54 -3.98 9.36
N MET A 32 4.16 -2.75 8.99
CA MET A 32 3.06 -2.01 9.61
C MET A 32 1.67 -2.56 9.24
N LEU A 33 1.57 -3.43 8.22
CA LEU A 33 0.36 -4.23 7.97
C LEU A 33 0.03 -5.16 9.16
N ASN A 34 0.96 -5.43 10.08
CA ASN A 34 0.68 -6.20 11.28
C ASN A 34 0.21 -5.33 12.47
N SER A 35 -0.07 -4.04 12.24
CA SER A 35 -0.61 -3.14 13.27
C SER A 35 -1.90 -3.70 13.87
N LYS A 36 -2.05 -3.57 15.20
CA LYS A 36 -3.28 -3.96 15.91
C LYS A 36 -4.51 -3.19 15.45
N LYS A 37 -4.33 -1.93 15.01
CA LYS A 37 -5.41 -1.05 14.56
C LYS A 37 -5.59 -1.17 13.06
N TYR A 38 -6.83 -1.44 12.63
CA TYR A 38 -7.16 -1.58 11.22
C TYR A 38 -6.98 -0.26 10.44
N GLN A 39 -7.18 0.90 11.08
CA GLN A 39 -6.98 2.19 10.45
C GLN A 39 -5.53 2.38 9.97
N ASN A 40 -4.56 1.95 10.78
CA ASN A 40 -3.16 1.99 10.37
C ASN A 40 -2.89 1.02 9.21
N ARG A 41 -3.52 -0.16 9.22
CA ARG A 41 -3.39 -1.12 8.12
C ARG A 41 -3.96 -0.56 6.81
N ASN A 42 -5.14 0.09 6.86
CA ASN A 42 -5.67 0.86 5.73
C ASN A 42 -4.68 1.92 5.24
N SER A 43 -4.08 2.69 6.16
CA SER A 43 -3.08 3.69 5.78
C SER A 43 -1.87 3.06 5.09
N VAL A 44 -1.42 1.87 5.51
CA VAL A 44 -0.34 1.15 4.82
C VAL A 44 -0.78 0.70 3.43
N VAL A 45 -1.99 0.14 3.28
CA VAL A 45 -2.52 -0.27 1.97
C VAL A 45 -2.59 0.93 1.01
N ASN A 46 -3.09 2.08 1.47
CA ASN A 46 -3.12 3.30 0.66
C ASN A 46 -1.72 3.80 0.33
N SER A 47 -0.78 3.78 1.29
CA SER A 47 0.61 4.15 1.00
C SER A 47 1.32 3.19 0.06
N LEU A 48 0.91 1.91 0.00
CA LEU A 48 1.40 0.96 -1.00
C LEU A 48 0.87 1.31 -2.40
N ASN A 49 -0.38 1.78 -2.50
CA ASN A 49 -0.93 2.34 -3.74
C ASN A 49 -0.13 3.56 -4.20
N ASP A 50 0.13 4.51 -3.29
CA ASP A 50 0.84 5.77 -3.58
C ASP A 50 2.29 5.58 -4.10
N ILE A 51 2.91 4.42 -3.83
CA ILE A 51 4.27 4.09 -4.26
C ILE A 51 4.32 3.06 -5.39
N ALA A 52 3.16 2.56 -5.82
CA ALA A 52 3.06 1.58 -6.90
C ALA A 52 3.46 2.23 -8.22
N ASN A 53 4.16 1.46 -9.05
CA ASN A 53 4.60 1.81 -10.39
C ASN A 53 4.89 0.54 -11.20
N GLU A 54 5.19 0.72 -12.48
CA GLU A 54 5.51 -0.36 -13.41
C GLU A 54 6.56 -1.37 -12.91
N ASP A 55 7.59 -0.91 -12.21
CA ASP A 55 8.67 -1.79 -11.74
C ASP A 55 8.27 -2.65 -10.53
N ASN A 56 7.24 -2.25 -9.76
CA ASN A 56 6.95 -2.84 -8.45
C ASN A 56 5.50 -3.27 -8.22
N LYS A 57 4.57 -2.98 -9.15
CA LYS A 57 3.14 -3.24 -9.00
C LYS A 57 2.80 -4.71 -8.72
N ASP A 58 3.39 -5.64 -9.47
CA ASP A 58 3.17 -7.09 -9.27
C ASP A 58 3.60 -7.54 -7.88
N MET A 59 4.71 -7.00 -7.37
CA MET A 59 5.19 -7.31 -6.04
C MET A 59 4.19 -6.81 -4.98
N ILE A 60 3.65 -5.60 -5.16
CA ILE A 60 2.69 -4.99 -4.25
C ILE A 60 1.36 -5.75 -4.27
N ILE A 61 0.83 -6.09 -5.45
CA ILE A 61 -0.41 -6.87 -5.60
C ILE A 61 -0.28 -8.21 -4.89
N ASN A 62 0.80 -8.97 -5.16
CA ASN A 62 1.02 -10.27 -4.53
C ASN A 62 1.08 -10.16 -3.00
N LEU A 63 1.77 -9.14 -2.49
CA LEU A 63 1.86 -8.88 -1.06
C LEU A 63 0.50 -8.58 -0.43
N LEU A 64 -0.32 -7.75 -1.10
CA LEU A 64 -1.66 -7.40 -0.65
C LEU A 64 -2.61 -8.61 -0.68
N LEU A 65 -2.53 -9.46 -1.71
CA LEU A 65 -3.27 -10.72 -1.80
C LEU A 65 -2.91 -11.67 -0.65
N GLU A 66 -1.62 -11.82 -0.33
CA GLU A 66 -1.20 -12.65 0.81
C GLU A 66 -1.66 -12.06 2.15
N HIS A 67 -1.63 -10.73 2.30
CA HIS A 67 -2.14 -10.08 3.51
C HIS A 67 -3.66 -10.27 3.67
N LYS A 68 -4.42 -10.12 2.59
CA LYS A 68 -5.88 -10.27 2.55
C LYS A 68 -6.35 -11.63 3.06
N LYS A 69 -5.61 -12.72 2.78
CA LYS A 69 -5.96 -14.08 3.25
C LYS A 69 -6.08 -14.22 4.77
N LYS A 70 -5.34 -13.41 5.53
CA LYS A 70 -5.29 -13.45 7.01
C LYS A 70 -5.93 -12.23 7.68
N GLU A 71 -6.42 -11.28 6.89
CA GLU A 71 -7.07 -10.08 7.41
C GLU A 71 -8.49 -10.40 7.89
N THR A 72 -8.90 -9.77 8.98
CA THR A 72 -10.23 -9.96 9.60
C THR A 72 -11.09 -8.70 9.58
N ALA A 73 -10.48 -7.53 9.44
CA ALA A 73 -11.19 -6.27 9.32
C ALA A 73 -11.69 -6.09 7.88
N MET A 74 -13.01 -6.16 7.71
CA MET A 74 -13.66 -6.01 6.42
C MET A 74 -13.31 -4.70 5.70
N SER A 75 -13.14 -3.60 6.45
CA SER A 75 -12.70 -2.31 5.87
C SER A 75 -11.35 -2.42 5.18
N VAL A 76 -10.40 -3.18 5.75
CA VAL A 76 -9.07 -3.37 5.14
C VAL A 76 -9.18 -4.24 3.91
N ILE A 77 -10.01 -5.29 3.96
CA ILE A 77 -10.24 -6.19 2.81
C ILE A 77 -10.81 -5.42 1.62
N TYR A 78 -11.79 -4.54 1.84
CA TYR A 78 -12.33 -3.69 0.78
C TYR A 78 -11.29 -2.75 0.21
N THR A 79 -10.55 -2.04 1.07
CA THR A 79 -9.45 -1.17 0.63
C THR A 79 -8.39 -1.92 -0.17
N ILE A 80 -8.05 -3.16 0.20
CA ILE A 80 -7.14 -4.00 -0.59
C ILE A 80 -7.71 -4.31 -1.97
N ASN A 81 -9.00 -4.64 -2.07
CA ASN A 81 -9.61 -4.93 -3.38
C ASN A 81 -9.59 -3.70 -4.28
N ASP A 82 -9.93 -2.53 -3.72
CA ASP A 82 -9.97 -1.27 -4.46
C ASP A 82 -8.55 -0.91 -4.95
N VAL A 83 -7.54 -0.98 -4.08
CA VAL A 83 -6.15 -0.69 -4.44
C VAL A 83 -5.58 -1.68 -5.45
N ILE A 84 -5.87 -2.98 -5.33
CA ILE A 84 -5.42 -3.96 -6.35
C ILE A 84 -6.01 -3.59 -7.71
N LYS A 85 -7.30 -3.28 -7.75
CA LYS A 85 -7.98 -2.88 -8.98
C LYS A 85 -7.35 -1.61 -9.58
N GLU A 86 -7.13 -0.58 -8.76
CA GLU A 86 -6.49 0.67 -9.20
C GLU A 86 -5.08 0.44 -9.76
N ILE A 87 -4.29 -0.45 -9.13
CA ILE A 87 -2.94 -0.80 -9.60
C ILE A 87 -2.99 -1.61 -10.91
N GLU A 88 -3.94 -2.55 -11.03
CA GLU A 88 -4.14 -3.33 -12.26
C GLU A 88 -4.58 -2.44 -13.44
N GLU A 89 -5.37 -1.41 -13.18
CA GLU A 89 -5.83 -0.44 -14.18
C GLU A 89 -4.74 0.59 -14.59
N MET A 90 -3.58 0.65 -13.90
CA MET A 90 -2.47 1.54 -14.29
C MET A 90 -1.92 1.24 -15.69
N ASP A 91 -2.07 0.00 -16.17
CA ASP A 91 -1.65 -0.43 -17.51
C ASP A 91 -2.54 0.10 -18.64
N ASP A 92 -3.81 0.38 -18.34
CA ASP A 92 -4.83 0.63 -19.37
C ASP A 92 -4.84 2.10 -19.84
N ASP A 93 -4.27 3.03 -19.07
CA ASP A 93 -4.26 4.48 -19.36
C ASP A 93 -3.22 4.90 -20.42
N ASP A 94 -2.23 4.04 -20.75
CA ASP A 94 -1.21 4.33 -21.76
C ASP A 94 -1.70 4.06 -23.21
N GLU A 95 -2.86 3.39 -23.41
CA GLU A 95 -3.39 3.05 -24.74
C GLU A 95 -4.40 4.07 -25.31
N GLU A 96 -4.87 5.08 -24.56
CA GLU A 96 -5.85 6.09 -25.05
C GLU A 96 -5.22 7.43 -25.55
N SER A 97 -3.92 7.45 -25.86
CA SER A 97 -3.23 8.67 -26.34
C SER A 97 -2.86 8.67 -27.83
N ASP A 98 -3.72 8.13 -28.70
CA ASP A 98 -3.62 8.35 -30.16
C ASP A 98 -5.03 8.39 -30.81
N GLU A 99 -5.63 9.59 -30.90
CA GLU A 99 -6.44 10.08 -32.06
C GLU A 99 -6.83 11.57 -31.92
#